data_AF-A0AAE3JP19-F1
#
_entry.id   AF-A0AAE3JP19-F1
#
_cell.length_a   1.000
_cell.length_b   1.000
_cell.length_c   1.000
_cell.angle_alpha   90.00
_cell.angle_beta   90.00
_cell.angle_gamma   90.00
#
_symmetry.space_group_name_H-M   'P 1'
#
loop_
_entity.id
_entity.type
_entity.pdbx_description
1 polymer ?
#
loop_
_entity_poly.entity_id
_entity_poly.type
_entity_poly.pdbx_seq_one_letter_code
_entity_poly.pdbx_strand_id
1 'polypeptide(L)'
;MDKKGYPGSVLGLVNDGVAGIPGTPRIRIIDSENTFEVCGSLDPGYPVPGRDRQAIFMLPKGTLCRGPRINAELEVKEVRHPIKWAYSQKLNDDGSLT
;
A
#
# COMPACT_ATOMS: atom_id res chain seq x y z
N MET A 1 11.23 30.51 -0.44
CA MET A 1 11.66 29.26 -1.10
C MET A 1 10.43 28.35 -1.16
N ASP A 2 9.72 28.39 -2.28
CA ASP A 2 8.48 27.63 -2.50
C ASP A 2 8.74 26.13 -2.41
N LYS A 3 8.31 25.47 -1.33
CA LYS A 3 8.23 24.00 -1.27
C LYS A 3 7.03 23.51 -2.09
N LYS A 4 7.00 23.78 -3.40
CA LYS A 4 5.96 23.27 -4.34
C LYS A 4 6.27 21.85 -4.80
N GLY A 5 6.69 20.98 -3.88
CA GLY A 5 6.80 19.54 -4.14
C GLY A 5 5.42 18.89 -4.02
N TYR A 6 5.15 17.88 -4.84
CA TYR A 6 4.04 16.97 -4.56
C TYR A 6 4.42 16.16 -3.31
N PRO A 7 3.59 16.12 -2.25
CA PRO A 7 3.84 15.19 -1.16
C PRO A 7 3.78 13.77 -1.73
N GLY A 8 4.81 12.97 -1.46
CA GLY A 8 4.89 11.58 -1.89
C GLY A 8 4.98 10.68 -0.67
N SER A 9 4.28 9.55 -0.70
CA SER A 9 4.38 8.50 0.31
C SER A 9 5.25 7.37 -0.22
N VAL A 10 6.24 6.96 0.56
CA VAL A 10 7.05 5.77 0.27
C VAL A 10 6.56 4.64 1.15
N LEU A 11 6.15 3.53 0.53
CA LEU A 11 5.73 2.32 1.23
C LEU A 11 6.76 1.22 1.02
N GLY A 12 7.28 0.67 2.12
CA GLY A 12 8.12 -0.52 2.12
C GLY A 12 7.26 -1.77 2.32
N LEU A 13 7.28 -2.69 1.36
CA LEU A 13 6.58 -3.97 1.41
C LEU A 13 7.61 -5.07 1.61
N VAL A 14 7.38 -5.96 2.59
CA VAL A 14 8.31 -7.04 2.94
C VAL A 14 7.58 -8.38 2.81
N ASN A 15 8.20 -9.33 2.12
CA ASN A 15 7.83 -10.74 2.17
C ASN A 15 8.84 -11.45 3.07
N ASP A 16 8.38 -11.92 4.23
CA ASP A 16 9.18 -12.55 5.28
C ASP A 16 9.79 -13.90 4.89
N GLY A 17 9.41 -14.46 3.74
CA GLY A 17 10.06 -15.62 3.14
C GLY A 17 9.30 -16.93 3.22
N VAL A 18 8.07 -16.92 3.77
CA VAL A 18 7.26 -18.15 3.93
C VAL A 18 6.78 -18.70 2.59
N ALA A 19 6.36 -17.83 1.65
CA ALA A 19 5.86 -18.24 0.35
C ALA A 19 6.00 -17.14 -0.72
N GLY A 20 6.04 -17.56 -1.99
CA GLY A 20 5.93 -16.64 -3.12
C GLY A 20 4.54 -16.02 -3.22
N ILE A 21 4.44 -14.84 -3.83
CA ILE A 21 3.17 -14.14 -4.01
C ILE A 21 2.49 -14.67 -5.28
N PRO A 22 1.27 -15.22 -5.20
CA PRO A 22 0.65 -15.91 -6.35
C PRO A 22 -0.01 -14.95 -7.37
N GLY A 23 0.28 -13.65 -7.31
CA GLY A 23 -0.35 -12.65 -8.16
C GLY A 23 0.24 -11.25 -7.99
N THR A 24 -0.59 -10.24 -8.25
CA THR A 24 -0.20 -8.82 -8.29
C THR A 24 -0.72 -8.11 -7.04
N PRO A 25 0.14 -7.70 -6.09
CA PRO A 25 -0.29 -6.85 -4.99
C PRO A 25 -0.74 -5.49 -5.52
N ARG A 26 -1.93 -5.07 -5.12
CA ARG A 26 -2.49 -3.74 -5.34
C ARG A 26 -2.63 -3.04 -4.01
N ILE A 27 -2.13 -1.82 -3.93
CA ILE A 27 -2.17 -0.99 -2.75
C ILE A 27 -3.02 0.25 -3.05
N ARG A 28 -3.87 0.61 -2.08
CA ARG A 28 -4.63 1.85 -2.07
C ARG A 28 -4.24 2.66 -0.84
N ILE A 29 -3.97 3.94 -1.04
CA ILE A 29 -3.77 4.93 0.01
C ILE A 29 -4.95 5.88 -0.06
N ILE A 30 -5.72 5.92 1.03
CA ILE A 30 -6.90 6.76 1.21
C ILE A 30 -6.62 7.64 2.42
N ASP A 31 -7.06 8.88 2.44
CA ASP A 31 -7.03 9.68 3.67
C ASP A 31 -8.07 9.23 4.71
N SER A 32 -7.91 9.75 5.92
CA SER A 32 -8.88 9.58 6.99
C SER A 32 -10.27 10.12 6.62
N GLU A 33 -10.34 11.17 5.80
CA GLU A 33 -11.59 11.85 5.43
C GLU A 33 -12.21 11.35 4.11
N ASN A 34 -11.60 10.37 3.42
CA ASN A 34 -11.98 9.89 2.08
C ASN A 34 -12.04 10.99 0.99
N THR A 35 -11.25 12.06 1.13
CA THR A 35 -11.15 13.13 0.13
C THR A 35 -10.25 12.77 -1.06
N PHE A 36 -9.34 11.80 -0.90
CA PHE A 36 -8.54 11.29 -2.01
C PHE A 36 -8.26 9.79 -1.93
N GLU A 37 -7.96 9.22 -3.09
CA GLU A 37 -7.50 7.85 -3.24
C GLU A 37 -6.34 7.82 -4.25
N VAL A 38 -5.23 7.17 -3.89
CA VAL A 38 -4.12 6.87 -4.80
C VAL A 38 -3.87 5.37 -4.80
N CYS A 39 -3.76 4.80 -6.00
CA CYS A 39 -3.61 3.37 -6.21
C CYS A 39 -2.30 3.05 -6.93
N GLY A 40 -1.75 1.88 -6.65
CA GLY A 40 -0.54 1.38 -7.27
C GLY A 40 -0.46 -0.13 -7.15
N SER A 41 0.38 -0.75 -7.98
CA SER A 41 0.60 -2.20 -7.96
C SER A 41 2.09 -2.52 -8.02
N LEU A 42 2.45 -3.67 -7.46
CA LEU A 42 3.74 -4.28 -7.71
C LEU A 42 3.67 -5.24 -8.89
N ASP A 43 4.82 -5.59 -9.45
CA ASP A 43 4.91 -6.65 -10.45
C ASP A 43 4.42 -7.99 -9.87
N PRO A 44 3.78 -8.86 -10.68
CA PRO A 44 3.35 -10.17 -10.21
C PRO A 44 4.49 -10.96 -9.56
N GLY A 45 4.22 -11.58 -8.41
CA GLY A 45 5.22 -12.36 -7.68
C GLY A 45 6.16 -11.55 -6.77
N TYR A 46 6.05 -10.22 -6.73
CA TYR A 46 6.85 -9.35 -5.87
C TYR A 46 6.08 -8.84 -4.64
N PRO A 47 6.75 -8.58 -3.50
CA PRO A 47 8.15 -8.89 -3.25
C PRO A 47 8.42 -10.40 -3.19
N VAL A 48 9.56 -10.80 -3.76
CA VAL A 48 9.99 -12.19 -3.72
C VAL A 48 10.29 -12.60 -2.26
N PRO A 49 10.18 -13.88 -1.90
CA PRO A 49 10.44 -14.36 -0.55
C PRO A 49 11.78 -13.88 0.02
N GLY A 50 11.78 -13.32 1.24
CA GLY A 50 12.99 -12.84 1.91
C GLY A 50 13.58 -11.56 1.32
N ARG A 51 12.76 -10.76 0.62
CA ARG A 51 13.13 -9.46 0.06
C ARG A 51 12.08 -8.40 0.35
N ASP A 52 12.50 -7.16 0.28
CA ASP A 52 11.66 -5.97 0.31
C ASP A 52 11.47 -5.37 -1.08
N ARG A 53 10.40 -4.56 -1.21
CA ARG A 53 10.15 -3.73 -2.39
C ARG A 53 9.56 -2.41 -1.93
N GLN A 54 10.14 -1.30 -2.39
CA GLN A 54 9.62 0.03 -2.16
C GLN A 54 8.69 0.45 -3.30
N ALA A 55 7.59 1.11 -2.95
CA ALA A 55 6.67 1.75 -3.87
C ALA A 55 6.50 3.21 -3.50
N ILE A 56 6.50 4.09 -4.50
CA ILE A 56 6.32 5.53 -4.32
C ILE A 56 4.93 5.91 -4.85
N PHE A 57 4.12 6.51 -3.99
CA PHE A 57 2.80 7.00 -4.31
C PHE A 57 2.83 8.53 -4.33
N MET A 58 2.51 9.10 -5.48
CA MET A 58 2.38 10.55 -5.63
C MET A 58 1.02 10.97 -5.07
N LEU A 59 1.00 11.80 -4.03
CA LEU A 59 -0.23 12.32 -3.47
C LEU A 59 -0.65 13.60 -4.20
N PRO A 60 -1.95 13.95 -4.17
CA PRO A 60 -2.44 15.22 -4.68
C PRO A 60 -1.70 16.42 -4.04
N LYS A 61 -1.60 17.53 -4.78
CA LYS A 61 -1.00 18.76 -4.23
C LYS A 61 -1.85 19.28 -3.08
N GLY A 62 -1.18 19.73 -2.02
CA GLY A 62 -1.85 20.31 -0.84
C GLY A 62 -2.34 19.26 0.16
N THR A 63 -2.13 17.97 -0.09
CA THR A 63 -2.48 16.91 0.86
C THR A 63 -1.56 16.94 2.09
N LEU A 64 -2.13 17.23 3.26
CA LEU A 64 -1.52 16.88 4.55
C LEU A 64 -1.89 15.42 4.85
N CYS A 65 -1.00 14.49 4.51
CA CYS A 65 -1.23 13.06 4.73
C CYS A 65 -1.03 12.73 6.22
N ARG A 66 -2.07 12.92 7.03
CA ARG A 66 -2.04 12.61 8.47
C ARG A 66 -2.99 11.43 8.74
N GLY A 67 -2.40 10.27 9.07
CA GLY A 67 -3.16 9.03 9.30
C GLY A 67 -3.84 8.47 8.05
N PRO A 68 -3.10 8.24 6.94
CA PRO A 68 -3.69 7.60 5.76
C PRO A 68 -4.12 6.18 6.09
N ARG A 69 -5.27 5.76 5.58
CA ARG A 69 -5.69 4.36 5.53
C ARG A 69 -5.04 3.68 4.34
N ILE A 70 -4.29 2.63 4.64
CA ILE A 70 -3.61 1.82 3.64
C ILE A 70 -4.34 0.47 3.53
N ASN A 71 -4.84 0.19 2.34
CA ASN A 71 -5.48 -1.08 1.99
C ASN A 71 -4.63 -1.83 0.98
N ALA A 72 -4.60 -3.16 1.10
CA ALA A 72 -3.89 -4.02 0.18
C ALA A 72 -4.75 -5.20 -0.27
N GLU A 73 -4.68 -5.50 -1.55
CA GLU A 73 -5.35 -6.63 -2.18
C GLU A 73 -4.36 -7.39 -3.06
N LEU A 74 -4.58 -8.67 -3.22
CA LEU A 74 -3.85 -9.53 -4.14
C LEU A 74 -4.76 -9.88 -5.30
N GLU A 75 -4.36 -9.50 -6.50
CA GLU A 75 -5.06 -9.86 -7.74
C GLU A 75 -4.46 -11.16 -8.30
N VAL A 76 -5.28 -12.22 -8.35
CA VAL A 76 -4.91 -13.54 -8.88
C VAL A 76 -5.97 -13.94 -9.91
N LYS A 77 -5.56 -14.16 -11.17
CA LYS A 77 -6.48 -14.54 -12.25
C LYS A 77 -7.74 -13.65 -12.29
N GLU A 78 -7.54 -12.34 -12.23
CA GLU A 78 -8.61 -11.31 -12.25
C GLU A 78 -9.51 -11.25 -11.00
N VAL A 79 -9.27 -12.10 -10.00
CA VAL A 79 -9.98 -12.08 -8.71
C VAL A 79 -9.14 -11.34 -7.68
N ARG A 80 -9.76 -10.45 -6.89
CA ARG A 80 -9.09 -9.70 -5.83
C ARG A 80 -9.37 -10.30 -4.46
N HIS A 81 -8.30 -10.55 -3.72
CA HIS A 81 -8.34 -11.08 -2.37
C HIS A 81 -7.75 -10.05 -1.39
N PRO A 82 -8.37 -9.76 -0.24
CA PRO A 82 -7.77 -8.85 0.72
C PRO A 82 -6.47 -9.45 1.27
N ILE A 83 -5.42 -8.64 1.32
CA ILE A 83 -4.16 -9.02 1.97
C ILE A 83 -4.33 -8.76 3.48
N LYS A 84 -4.04 -9.77 4.30
CA LYS A 84 -3.92 -9.59 5.74
C LYS A 84 -2.51 -9.12 6.07
N TRP A 85 -2.39 -7.92 6.62
CA TRP A 85 -1.11 -7.43 7.09
C TRP A 85 -0.62 -8.26 8.27
N ALA A 86 0.63 -8.72 8.19
CA ALA A 86 1.35 -9.25 9.34
C ALA A 86 1.96 -8.08 10.13
N TYR A 87 1.12 -7.21 10.67
CA TYR A 87 1.57 -6.05 11.46
C TYR A 87 1.34 -6.31 12.96
N SER A 88 2.20 -5.76 13.81
CA SER A 88 2.05 -5.85 15.27
C SER A 88 1.01 -4.87 15.84
N GLN A 89 0.71 -3.79 15.11
CA GLN A 89 -0.37 -2.85 15.44
C GLN A 89 -1.73 -3.40 15.03
N LYS A 90 -2.75 -3.03 15.81
CA LYS A 90 -4.14 -3.39 15.53
C LYS A 90 -4.60 -2.72 14.23
N LEU A 91 -5.11 -3.52 13.30
CA LEU A 91 -5.74 -3.03 12.07
C LEU A 91 -7.12 -2.43 12.37
N ASN A 92 -7.59 -1.56 11.48
CA ASN A 92 -8.98 -1.12 11.47
C ASN A 92 -9.92 -2.30 11.15
N ASP A 93 -11.21 -2.15 11.43
CA ASP A 93 -12.22 -3.20 11.21
C ASP A 93 -12.34 -3.60 9.73
N ASP A 94 -12.00 -2.69 8.82
CA ASP A 94 -11.95 -2.91 7.36
C ASP A 94 -10.63 -3.57 6.88
N GLY A 95 -9.69 -3.85 7.79
CA GLY A 95 -8.38 -4.42 7.49
C GLY A 95 -7.32 -3.40 7.07
N SER A 96 -7.65 -2.10 7.06
CA SER A 96 -6.68 -1.04 6.74
C SER A 96 -5.70 -0.76 7.88
N LEU A 97 -4.52 -0.23 7.53
CA LEU A 97 -3.51 0.27 8.47
C LEU A 97 -3.53 1.82 8.49
N THR A 98 -3.31 2.44 9.66
CA THR A 98 -3.28 3.91 9.89
C THR A 98 -2.13 4.33 10.78
#